data_AF-A0A9X4FFI5-F1
#
_entry.id   AF-A0A9X4FFI5-F1
#
_cell.length_a   1.000
_cell.length_b   1.000
_cell.length_c   1.000
_cell.angle_alpha   90.00
_cell.angle_beta   90.00
_cell.angle_gamma   90.00
#
_symmetry.space_group_name_H-M   'P 1'
#
loop_
_entity.id
_entity.type
_entity.pdbx_description
1 polymer ?
#
loop_
_entity_poly.entity_id
_entity_poly.type
_entity_poly.pdbx_seq_one_letter_code
_entity_poly.pdbx_strand_id
1 'polypeptide(L)'
;MSNKTSIEGLSALLHTLMLIPQHRWITVRELQQQLALLEIHRTTRSIKRYLDEVIVEVFNVECDSMSMPHVYRKTSEQLLKLNKQEMLYWQMTNKYLLPLVPDALNYGQGSSSEREKPLPHKASAHSKEQAWLEKVHVDLPTIREWSDEQRQVLNAVHTALLHNRMLKISSQI
;
A
#
# COMPACT_ATOMS: atom_id res chain seq x y z
N MET A 1 25.03 -20.43 19.37
CA MET A 1 23.63 -20.32 19.85
C MET A 1 23.15 -18.89 19.59
N SER A 2 22.39 -18.59 18.51
CA SER A 2 21.72 -17.25 18.39
C SER A 2 20.74 -17.03 17.22
N ASN A 3 20.24 -18.06 16.53
CA ASN A 3 19.19 -17.83 15.50
C ASN A 3 17.76 -18.08 16.02
N LYS A 4 17.59 -18.85 17.10
CA LYS A 4 16.27 -19.17 17.66
C LYS A 4 15.57 -17.93 18.24
N THR A 5 16.28 -17.09 18.98
CA THR A 5 15.75 -15.85 19.55
C THR A 5 15.33 -14.83 18.49
N SER A 6 16.02 -14.78 17.36
CA SER A 6 15.67 -13.92 16.22
C SER A 6 14.40 -14.41 15.52
N ILE A 7 14.30 -15.71 15.25
CA ILE A 7 13.13 -16.33 14.61
C ILE A 7 11.90 -16.25 15.53
N GLU A 8 12.05 -16.48 16.83
CA GLU A 8 10.98 -16.31 17.82
C GLU A 8 10.52 -14.86 17.94
N GLY A 9 11.43 -13.90 17.76
CA GLY A 9 11.11 -12.48 17.69
C GLY A 9 10.29 -12.13 16.44
N LEU A 10 10.72 -12.61 15.28
CA LEU A 10 10.01 -12.43 14.00
C LEU A 10 8.63 -13.11 14.02
N SER A 11 8.56 -14.33 14.53
CA SER A 11 7.30 -15.06 14.70
C SER A 11 6.34 -14.26 15.57
N ALA A 12 6.78 -13.75 16.73
CA ALA A 12 5.94 -12.94 17.60
C ALA A 12 5.46 -11.64 16.91
N LEU A 13 6.32 -11.00 16.10
CA LEU A 13 5.96 -9.80 15.34
C LEU A 13 4.87 -10.10 14.31
N LEU A 14 5.02 -11.17 13.52
CA LEU A 14 4.04 -11.56 12.51
C LEU A 14 2.71 -11.96 13.13
N HIS A 15 2.71 -12.72 14.23
CA HIS A 15 1.49 -13.06 14.96
C HIS A 15 0.82 -11.81 15.54
N THR A 16 1.61 -10.84 16.05
CA THR A 16 1.08 -9.54 16.51
C THR A 16 0.32 -8.85 15.38
N LEU A 17 0.92 -8.74 14.18
CA LEU A 17 0.28 -8.15 13.00
C LEU A 17 -1.03 -8.88 12.61
N MET A 18 -1.03 -10.22 12.65
CA MET A 18 -2.20 -11.00 12.26
C MET A 18 -3.39 -10.77 13.21
N LEU A 19 -3.14 -10.60 14.51
CA LEU A 19 -4.17 -10.38 15.53
C LEU A 19 -4.81 -8.98 15.48
N ILE A 20 -4.18 -8.00 14.82
CA ILE A 20 -4.76 -6.65 14.70
C ILE A 20 -6.03 -6.71 13.82
N PRO A 21 -7.19 -6.27 14.34
CA PRO A 21 -8.44 -6.27 13.61
C PRO A 21 -8.57 -5.08 12.64
N GLN A 22 -9.50 -5.20 11.68
CA GLN A 22 -9.77 -4.15 10.69
C GLN A 22 -10.89 -3.20 11.13
N HIS A 23 -12.02 -3.73 11.64
CA HIS A 23 -13.22 -2.92 11.92
C HIS A 23 -13.32 -2.40 13.37
N ARG A 24 -12.38 -2.75 14.24
CA ARG A 24 -12.36 -2.31 15.63
C ARG A 24 -10.95 -1.92 16.05
N TRP A 25 -10.87 -1.22 17.16
CA TRP A 25 -9.61 -0.89 17.81
C TRP A 25 -9.16 -2.02 18.74
N ILE A 26 -7.85 -2.21 18.86
CA ILE A 26 -7.25 -3.15 19.81
C ILE A 26 -6.13 -2.47 20.60
N THR A 27 -6.06 -2.76 21.89
CA THR A 27 -5.01 -2.29 22.80
C THR A 27 -3.83 -3.27 22.84
N VAL A 28 -2.67 -2.78 23.31
CA VAL A 28 -1.48 -3.63 23.54
C VAL A 28 -1.77 -4.74 24.56
N ARG A 29 -2.62 -4.49 25.56
CA ARG A 29 -2.98 -5.49 26.58
C ARG A 29 -3.81 -6.62 25.99
N GLU A 30 -4.79 -6.30 25.15
CA GLU A 30 -5.60 -7.32 24.46
C GLU A 30 -4.73 -8.16 23.52
N LEU A 31 -3.82 -7.52 22.76
CA LEU A 31 -2.87 -8.25 21.92
C LEU A 31 -1.97 -9.18 22.74
N GLN A 32 -1.51 -8.73 23.91
CA GLN A 32 -0.71 -9.57 24.80
C GLN A 32 -1.49 -10.81 25.27
N GLN A 33 -2.77 -10.62 25.67
CA GLN A 33 -3.63 -11.71 26.08
C GLN A 33 -3.86 -12.71 24.94
N GLN A 34 -4.13 -12.21 23.74
CA GLN A 34 -4.33 -13.05 22.55
C GLN A 34 -3.06 -13.80 22.15
N LEU A 35 -1.88 -13.19 22.25
CA LEU A 35 -0.61 -13.87 22.01
C LEU A 35 -0.34 -14.96 23.06
N ALA A 36 -0.69 -14.72 24.32
CA ALA A 36 -0.55 -15.72 25.38
C ALA A 36 -1.42 -16.96 25.13
N LEU A 37 -2.62 -16.80 24.54
CA LEU A 37 -3.45 -17.93 24.10
C LEU A 37 -2.79 -18.78 23.00
N LEU A 38 -1.84 -18.21 22.26
CA LEU A 38 -1.04 -18.89 21.24
C LEU A 38 0.32 -19.37 21.80
N GLU A 39 0.48 -19.40 23.13
CA GLU A 39 1.74 -19.71 23.83
C GLU A 39 2.91 -18.75 23.52
N ILE A 40 2.64 -17.61 22.88
CA ILE A 40 3.63 -16.59 22.55
C ILE A 40 3.71 -15.55 23.68
N HIS A 41 4.70 -15.70 24.54
CA HIS A 41 4.87 -14.85 25.71
C HIS A 41 5.77 -13.64 25.40
N ARG A 42 5.16 -12.46 25.30
CA ARG A 42 5.86 -11.18 25.11
C ARG A 42 5.39 -10.14 26.09
N THR A 43 6.30 -9.25 26.49
CA THR A 43 5.95 -8.12 27.36
C THR A 43 5.17 -7.07 26.57
N THR A 44 4.34 -6.30 27.24
CA THR A 44 3.65 -5.14 26.64
C THR A 44 4.63 -4.17 25.99
N ARG A 45 5.81 -3.97 26.58
CA ARG A 45 6.90 -3.15 26.00
C ARG A 45 7.37 -3.71 24.67
N SER A 46 7.60 -5.03 24.57
CA SER A 46 8.04 -5.68 23.33
C SER A 46 6.99 -5.57 22.23
N ILE A 47 5.72 -5.81 22.57
CA ILE A 47 4.59 -5.72 21.62
C ILE A 47 4.43 -4.28 21.13
N LYS A 48 4.46 -3.30 22.04
CA LYS A 48 4.42 -1.88 21.69
C LYS A 48 5.58 -1.50 20.77
N ARG A 49 6.78 -2.03 21.01
CA ARG A 49 7.93 -1.82 20.12
C ARG A 49 7.70 -2.39 18.73
N TYR A 50 7.18 -3.61 18.60
CA TYR A 50 6.82 -4.19 17.30
C TYR A 50 5.80 -3.33 16.55
N LEU A 51 4.80 -2.83 17.29
CA LEU A 51 3.76 -1.97 16.74
C LEU A 51 4.33 -0.66 16.21
N ASP A 52 5.04 0.07 17.06
CA ASP A 52 5.47 1.45 16.76
C ASP A 52 6.69 1.49 15.82
N GLU A 53 7.64 0.54 15.89
CA GLU A 53 8.88 0.58 15.09
C GLU A 53 8.77 -0.14 13.74
N VAL A 54 7.86 -1.11 13.60
CA VAL A 54 7.80 -1.95 12.39
C VAL A 54 6.40 -2.00 11.80
N ILE A 55 5.38 -2.34 12.61
CA ILE A 55 4.06 -2.65 12.07
C ILE A 55 3.39 -1.39 11.51
N VAL A 56 3.35 -0.32 12.29
CA VAL A 56 2.77 0.97 11.86
C VAL A 56 3.55 1.58 10.71
N GLU A 57 4.87 1.35 10.63
CA GLU A 57 5.71 1.90 9.56
C GLU A 57 5.55 1.16 8.23
N VAL A 58 5.51 -0.18 8.25
CA VAL A 58 5.59 -1.02 7.04
C VAL A 58 4.20 -1.48 6.54
N PHE A 59 3.24 -1.64 7.43
CA PHE A 59 1.93 -2.24 7.11
C PHE A 59 0.82 -1.20 7.20
N ASN A 60 -0.35 -1.51 6.62
CA ASN A 60 -1.53 -0.66 6.67
C ASN A 60 -2.21 -0.75 8.05
N VAL A 61 -1.51 -0.27 9.08
CA VAL A 61 -1.96 -0.20 10.46
C VAL A 61 -1.84 1.23 10.95
N GLU A 62 -2.87 1.73 11.62
CA GLU A 62 -2.84 3.04 12.25
C GLU A 62 -2.91 2.92 13.78
N CYS A 63 -2.42 3.96 14.45
CA CYS A 63 -2.39 4.11 15.89
C CYS A 63 -3.14 5.39 16.27
N ASP A 64 -4.12 5.28 17.17
CA ASP A 64 -4.73 6.43 17.82
C ASP A 64 -3.94 6.77 19.10
N SER A 65 -3.07 7.77 18.99
CA SER A 65 -2.26 8.28 20.09
C SER A 65 -3.01 9.24 21.03
N MET A 66 -4.24 9.65 20.69
CA MET A 66 -5.05 10.51 21.55
C MET A 66 -5.78 9.70 22.61
N SER A 67 -6.06 8.43 22.32
CA SER A 67 -6.60 7.48 23.27
C SER A 67 -5.55 7.04 24.29
N MET A 68 -5.94 6.98 25.57
CA MET A 68 -5.17 6.31 26.62
C MET A 68 -5.99 5.14 27.18
N PRO A 69 -5.55 3.88 27.01
CA PRO A 69 -4.32 3.43 26.34
C PRO A 69 -4.37 3.57 24.80
N HIS A 70 -3.20 3.71 24.16
CA HIS A 70 -3.10 3.75 22.69
C HIS A 70 -3.75 2.50 22.08
N VAL A 71 -4.49 2.72 20.99
CA VAL A 71 -5.14 1.65 20.23
C VAL A 71 -4.67 1.58 18.78
N TYR A 72 -4.78 0.39 18.21
CA TYR A 72 -4.30 0.05 16.87
C TYR A 72 -5.41 -0.60 16.05
N ARG A 73 -5.41 -0.40 14.73
CA ARG A 73 -6.28 -1.13 13.79
C ARG A 73 -5.68 -1.20 12.39
N LYS A 74 -6.07 -2.20 11.60
CA LYS A 74 -5.76 -2.24 10.16
C LYS A 74 -6.64 -1.26 9.40
N THR A 75 -6.06 -0.56 8.43
CA THR A 75 -6.74 0.46 7.63
C THR A 75 -7.20 -0.02 6.26
N SER A 76 -6.72 -1.20 5.83
CA SER A 76 -7.09 -1.85 4.57
C SER A 76 -6.99 -3.37 4.68
N GLU A 77 -7.68 -4.08 3.77
CA GLU A 77 -7.46 -5.51 3.52
C GLU A 77 -6.04 -5.79 2.98
N GLN A 78 -5.42 -4.80 2.33
CA GLN A 78 -4.05 -4.92 1.87
C GLN A 78 -3.07 -4.87 3.05
N LEU A 79 -2.19 -5.85 3.15
CA LEU A 79 -1.28 -6.02 4.28
C LEU A 79 -0.20 -4.92 4.31
N LEU A 80 0.52 -4.73 3.20
CA LEU A 80 1.66 -3.83 3.10
C LEU A 80 1.24 -2.43 2.64
N LYS A 81 1.97 -1.41 3.13
CA LYS A 81 1.89 -0.08 2.52
C LYS A 81 2.49 -0.15 1.12
N LEU A 82 1.71 0.25 0.13
CA LEU A 82 2.21 0.41 -1.22
C LEU A 82 3.22 1.57 -1.25
N ASN A 83 4.37 1.34 -1.87
CA ASN A 83 5.31 2.42 -2.16
C ASN A 83 4.72 3.37 -3.21
N LYS A 84 5.37 4.52 -3.47
CA LYS A 84 4.84 5.53 -4.42
C LYS A 84 4.58 4.99 -5.82
N GLN A 85 5.44 4.10 -6.32
CA GLN A 85 5.28 3.50 -7.65
C GLN A 85 4.15 2.48 -7.67
N GLU A 86 4.06 1.64 -6.64
CA GLU A 86 2.99 0.65 -6.47
C GLU A 86 1.63 1.34 -6.30
N MET A 87 1.55 2.43 -5.53
CA MET A 87 0.34 3.25 -5.42
C MET A 87 -0.07 3.84 -6.77
N LEU A 88 0.89 4.37 -7.54
CA LEU A 88 0.59 4.93 -8.85
C LEU A 88 0.08 3.85 -9.82
N TYR A 89 0.74 2.68 -9.84
CA TYR A 89 0.32 1.54 -10.64
C TYR A 89 -1.09 1.08 -10.25
N TRP A 90 -1.34 0.94 -8.95
CA TRP A 90 -2.65 0.59 -8.41
C TRP A 90 -3.73 1.61 -8.80
N GLN A 91 -3.43 2.90 -8.72
CA GLN A 91 -4.33 3.97 -9.14
C GLN A 91 -4.61 3.96 -10.65
N MET A 92 -3.62 3.65 -11.48
CA MET A 92 -3.83 3.48 -12.92
C MET A 92 -4.73 2.29 -13.21
N THR A 93 -4.46 1.14 -12.59
CA THR A 93 -5.31 -0.06 -12.71
C THR A 93 -6.75 0.28 -12.27
N ASN A 94 -6.93 1.00 -11.17
CA ASN A 94 -8.27 1.40 -10.72
C ASN A 94 -8.96 2.37 -11.65
N LYS A 95 -8.23 3.36 -12.19
CA LYS A 95 -8.83 4.37 -13.07
C LYS A 95 -9.24 3.77 -14.42
N TYR A 96 -8.47 2.82 -14.96
CA TYR A 96 -8.63 2.36 -16.33
C TYR A 96 -9.16 0.93 -16.48
N LEU A 97 -8.83 0.02 -15.55
CA LEU A 97 -9.28 -1.38 -15.61
C LEU A 97 -10.54 -1.63 -14.78
N LEU A 98 -10.76 -0.93 -13.66
CA LEU A 98 -11.96 -1.10 -12.85
C LEU A 98 -13.28 -0.92 -13.64
N PRO A 99 -13.41 0.04 -14.57
CA PRO A 99 -14.63 0.19 -15.36
C PRO A 99 -14.88 -0.94 -16.37
N LEU A 100 -13.86 -1.75 -16.67
CA LEU A 100 -13.91 -2.83 -17.65
C LEU A 100 -14.04 -4.21 -17.02
N VAL A 101 -13.63 -4.34 -15.76
CA VAL A 101 -13.56 -5.62 -15.06
C VAL A 101 -14.85 -5.80 -14.24
N PRO A 102 -15.58 -6.92 -14.44
CA PRO A 102 -16.74 -7.25 -13.61
C PRO A 102 -16.40 -7.24 -12.12
N ASP A 103 -17.28 -6.70 -11.28
CA ASP A 103 -17.04 -6.57 -9.83
C ASP A 103 -16.63 -7.89 -9.14
N ALA A 104 -17.13 -9.03 -9.65
CA ALA A 104 -16.79 -10.37 -9.15
C ALA A 104 -15.31 -10.77 -9.35
N LEU A 105 -14.59 -10.09 -10.24
CA LEU A 105 -13.18 -10.35 -10.57
C LEU A 105 -12.21 -9.36 -9.89
N ASN A 106 -12.72 -8.37 -9.15
CA ASN A 106 -11.90 -7.40 -8.41
C ASN A 106 -11.36 -8.02 -7.11
N TYR A 107 -10.42 -8.95 -7.25
CA TYR A 107 -9.75 -9.59 -6.11
C TYR A 107 -8.70 -8.65 -5.50
N GLY A 108 -8.76 -8.43 -4.17
CA GLY A 108 -7.73 -7.69 -3.41
C GLY A 108 -7.89 -6.17 -3.35
N GLN A 109 -9.04 -5.62 -3.74
CA GLN A 109 -9.32 -4.17 -3.77
C GLN A 109 -10.14 -3.65 -2.57
N GLY A 110 -10.58 -4.52 -1.66
CA GLY A 110 -11.44 -4.13 -0.55
C GLY A 110 -12.81 -3.59 -0.99
N SER A 111 -13.70 -3.39 -0.02
CA SER A 111 -15.01 -2.79 -0.26
C SER A 111 -14.91 -1.38 -0.86
N SER A 112 -15.96 -0.91 -1.54
CA SER A 112 -16.01 0.39 -2.25
C SER A 112 -15.51 1.60 -1.45
N SER A 113 -15.56 1.56 -0.12
CA SER A 113 -15.07 2.63 0.75
C SER A 113 -13.53 2.72 0.83
N GLU A 114 -12.79 1.66 0.51
CA GLU A 114 -11.32 1.67 0.43
C GLU A 114 -10.82 2.19 -0.93
N ARG A 115 -11.67 2.14 -1.97
CA ARG A 115 -11.38 2.66 -3.33
C ARG A 115 -11.12 4.17 -3.35
N GLU A 116 -11.67 4.89 -2.38
CA GLU A 116 -11.65 6.35 -2.29
C GLU A 116 -10.58 6.92 -1.36
N LYS A 117 -9.56 6.14 -0.97
CA LYS A 117 -8.35 6.70 -0.36
C LYS A 117 -7.24 6.78 -1.41
N PRO A 118 -7.33 7.70 -2.41
CA PRO A 118 -6.15 8.07 -3.16
C PRO A 118 -5.14 8.59 -2.14
N LEU A 119 -3.85 8.34 -2.38
CA LEU A 119 -2.66 8.94 -1.74
C LEU A 119 -2.99 9.82 -0.51
N PRO A 120 -2.53 9.47 0.71
CA PRO A 120 -2.96 10.13 1.94
C PRO A 120 -2.99 11.65 1.75
N HIS A 121 -4.18 12.24 1.89
CA HIS A 121 -4.49 13.66 1.64
C HIS A 121 -3.61 14.64 2.44
N LYS A 122 -2.75 14.13 3.34
CA LYS A 122 -1.74 14.86 4.12
C LYS A 122 -0.39 15.03 3.40
N ALA A 123 -0.15 14.40 2.25
CA ALA A 123 0.98 14.78 1.40
C ALA A 123 0.57 16.01 0.59
N SER A 124 1.18 17.15 0.89
CA SER A 124 1.16 18.43 0.15
C SER A 124 0.32 18.45 -1.13
N ALA A 125 -0.66 19.37 -1.18
CA ALA A 125 -1.73 19.56 -2.16
C ALA A 125 -1.49 19.30 -3.67
N HIS A 126 -0.28 19.00 -4.15
CA HIS A 126 0.01 18.63 -5.54
C HIS A 126 1.20 17.66 -5.61
N SER A 127 0.98 16.37 -5.34
CA SER A 127 2.01 15.35 -5.62
C SER A 127 2.22 15.26 -7.14
N LYS A 128 3.48 15.07 -7.59
CA LYS A 128 3.79 14.93 -9.03
C LYS A 128 3.02 13.78 -9.66
N GLU A 129 2.77 12.75 -8.88
CA GLU A 129 2.03 11.54 -9.23
C GLU A 129 0.55 11.87 -9.48
N GLN A 130 -0.09 12.67 -8.62
CA GLN A 130 -1.48 13.15 -8.84
C GLN A 130 -1.57 14.01 -10.10
N ALA A 131 -0.67 14.97 -10.26
CA ALA A 131 -0.65 15.85 -11.45
C ALA A 131 -0.35 15.08 -12.75
N TRP A 132 0.32 13.93 -12.68
CA TRP A 132 0.55 13.06 -13.84
C TRP A 132 -0.69 12.24 -14.21
N LEU A 133 -1.44 11.74 -13.21
CA LEU A 133 -2.68 10.98 -13.44
C LEU A 133 -3.75 11.80 -14.17
N GLU A 134 -3.75 13.12 -14.01
CA GLU A 134 -4.63 14.03 -14.75
C GLU A 134 -4.18 14.22 -16.21
N LYS A 135 -2.87 14.11 -16.48
CA LYS A 135 -2.29 14.29 -17.82
C LYS A 135 -2.38 13.05 -18.69
N VAL A 136 -2.37 11.88 -18.08
CA VAL A 136 -2.44 10.61 -18.80
C VAL A 136 -3.89 10.22 -18.93
N HIS A 137 -4.34 10.01 -20.16
CA HIS A 137 -5.60 9.35 -20.50
C HIS A 137 -5.24 8.06 -21.24
N VAL A 138 -5.77 6.93 -20.78
CA VAL A 138 -5.61 5.65 -21.48
C VAL A 138 -6.88 5.42 -22.28
N ASP A 139 -6.84 5.79 -23.56
CA ASP A 139 -7.77 5.24 -24.54
C ASP A 139 -7.40 3.77 -24.73
N LEU A 140 -8.22 2.87 -24.20
CA LEU A 140 -8.02 1.44 -24.43
C LEU A 140 -8.24 1.18 -25.92
N PRO A 141 -7.20 0.85 -26.69
CA PRO A 141 -7.40 0.51 -28.08
C PRO A 141 -8.11 -0.84 -28.11
N THR A 142 -9.02 -1.02 -29.05
CA THR A 142 -9.25 -2.34 -29.64
C THR A 142 -7.87 -2.92 -29.92
N ILE A 143 -7.48 -3.97 -29.18
CA ILE A 143 -6.12 -4.50 -29.02
C ILE A 143 -5.33 -4.38 -30.32
N ARG A 144 -4.52 -3.31 -30.45
CA ARG A 144 -3.49 -3.20 -31.48
C ARG A 144 -2.18 -3.54 -30.82
N GLU A 145 -1.54 -4.59 -31.33
CA GLU A 145 -0.19 -4.94 -30.91
C GLU A 145 0.77 -3.82 -31.35
N TRP A 146 1.30 -3.08 -30.36
CA TRP A 146 2.35 -2.09 -30.62
C TRP A 146 3.68 -2.79 -30.87
N SER A 147 4.42 -2.33 -31.90
CA SER A 147 5.77 -2.78 -32.18
C SER A 147 6.76 -2.34 -31.08
N ASP A 148 7.92 -2.99 -31.00
CA ASP A 148 8.93 -2.68 -29.98
C ASP A 148 9.44 -1.23 -30.07
N GLU A 149 9.57 -0.67 -31.28
CA GLU A 149 9.94 0.72 -31.50
C GLU A 149 8.88 1.69 -30.94
N GLN A 150 7.60 1.39 -31.17
CA GLN A 150 6.48 2.18 -30.63
C GLN A 150 6.46 2.13 -29.10
N ARG A 151 6.71 0.95 -28.51
CA ARG A 151 6.82 0.77 -27.06
C ARG A 151 7.98 1.59 -26.49
N GLN A 152 9.11 1.66 -27.19
CA GLN A 152 10.29 2.41 -26.74
C GLN A 152 10.03 3.93 -26.75
N VAL A 153 9.41 4.45 -27.81
CA VAL A 153 9.01 5.86 -27.89
C VAL A 153 8.00 6.20 -26.78
N LEU A 154 6.97 5.36 -26.61
CA LEU A 154 5.95 5.57 -25.58
C LEU A 154 6.55 5.54 -24.17
N ASN A 155 7.48 4.61 -23.91
CA ASN A 155 8.17 4.53 -22.62
C ASN A 155 9.01 5.79 -22.35
N ALA A 156 9.72 6.31 -23.36
CA ALA A 156 10.45 7.57 -23.25
C ALA A 156 9.50 8.74 -22.93
N VAL A 157 8.33 8.78 -23.58
CA VAL A 157 7.29 9.79 -23.33
C VAL A 157 6.75 9.69 -21.90
N HIS A 158 6.33 8.51 -21.47
CA HIS A 158 5.82 8.27 -20.12
C HIS A 158 6.87 8.61 -19.05
N THR A 159 8.12 8.21 -19.28
CA THR A 159 9.23 8.50 -18.35
C THR A 159 9.47 9.99 -18.23
N ALA A 160 9.47 10.74 -19.33
CA ALA A 160 9.64 12.18 -19.28
C ALA A 160 8.46 12.90 -18.61
N LEU A 161 7.22 12.46 -18.88
CA LEU A 161 6.03 12.98 -18.22
C LEU A 161 6.08 12.75 -16.70
N LEU A 162 6.47 11.55 -16.25
CA LEU A 162 6.61 11.23 -14.82
C LEU A 162 7.62 12.14 -14.12
N HIS A 163 8.72 12.48 -14.80
CA HIS A 163 9.81 13.26 -14.23
C HIS A 163 9.71 14.77 -14.52
N ASN A 164 8.63 15.24 -15.18
CA ASN A 164 8.47 16.61 -15.69
C ASN A 164 9.68 17.09 -16.52
N ARG A 165 10.14 16.26 -17.45
CA ARG A 165 11.29 16.56 -18.34
C ARG A 165 10.80 16.88 -19.75
N MET A 166 11.56 17.74 -20.44
CA MET A 166 11.35 17.98 -21.87
C MET A 166 11.92 16.81 -22.70
N LEU A 167 11.23 16.47 -23.79
CA LEU A 167 11.70 15.48 -24.76
C LEU A 167 12.21 16.19 -26.01
N LYS A 168 13.30 15.67 -26.57
CA LYS A 168 13.80 16.10 -27.88
C LYS A 168 13.30 15.09 -28.92
N ILE A 169 12.43 15.54 -29.81
CA ILE A 169 11.84 14.71 -30.86
C ILE A 169 12.65 14.94 -32.14
N SER A 170 13.16 13.85 -32.73
CA SER A 170 13.78 13.86 -34.06
C SER A 170 13.00 12.89 -34.95
N SER A 171 12.30 13.43 -35.94
CA SER A 171 11.63 12.64 -36.98
C SER A 171 12.63 12.37 -38.10
N GLN A 172 12.71 11.12 -38.58
CA GLN A 172 13.25 10.87 -39.91
C GLN A 172 12.17 11.30 -40.92
N ILE A 173 12.55 12.12 -41.89
CA ILE A 173 11.70 12.52 -43.03
C ILE A 173 11.99 11.56 -44.16
#